data_AF-A0A859FIZ2-F1
#
_entry.id   AF-A0A859FIZ2-F1
#
_cell.length_a   1.000
_cell.length_b   1.000
_cell.length_c   1.000
_cell.angle_alpha   90.00
_cell.angle_beta   90.00
_cell.angle_gamma   90.00
#
_symmetry.space_group_name_H-M   'P 1'
#
loop_
_entity.id
_entity.type
_entity.pdbx_description
1 polymer ?
#
loop_
_entity_poly.entity_id
_entity_poly.type
_entity_poly.pdbx_seq_one_letter_code
_entity_poly.pdbx_strand_id
1 'polypeptide(L)'
;MKNILLSLMPGGKITRMGGKKILAFAKGNKGGGKAVLSKKSVFKNAQLPTSGKIRYVPSSSWTPSQPLPKINGGYIDKFGNVRKKGPSRTKGQSFEWDVQLSKTGKNQLGHLSRDGSHLNVSLDGKITHK
;
A
#
# COMPACT_ATOMS: atom_id res chain seq x y z
N MET A 1 32.16 -18.21 51.95
CA MET A 1 32.85 -17.10 51.26
C MET A 1 33.58 -17.64 50.05
N LYS A 2 33.22 -17.15 48.85
CA LYS A 2 34.09 -16.85 47.69
C LYS A 2 33.23 -16.83 46.42
N ASN A 3 32.90 -15.61 45.99
CA ASN A 3 32.50 -15.31 44.62
C ASN A 3 33.64 -15.71 43.69
N ILE A 4 33.32 -16.40 42.59
CA ILE A 4 34.17 -16.40 41.40
C ILE A 4 33.31 -15.91 40.25
N LEU A 5 33.49 -14.63 39.97
CA LEU A 5 33.09 -13.97 38.74
C LEU A 5 34.04 -14.46 37.64
N LEU A 6 33.54 -15.29 36.71
CA LEU A 6 34.28 -15.61 35.50
C LEU A 6 33.68 -14.84 34.32
N SER A 7 34.29 -13.69 34.07
CA SER A 7 34.18 -12.96 32.81
C SER A 7 34.89 -13.78 31.72
N LEU A 8 34.18 -14.09 30.63
CA LEU A 8 34.79 -14.46 29.36
C LEU A 8 33.87 -14.04 28.20
N MET A 9 34.56 -13.50 27.20
CA MET A 9 34.13 -12.80 25.99
C MET A 9 33.11 -13.55 25.11
N PRO A 10 32.42 -12.84 24.20
CA PRO A 10 31.47 -13.44 23.27
C PRO A 10 32.18 -14.26 22.20
N GLY A 11 32.03 -15.58 22.24
CA GLY A 11 32.48 -16.47 21.17
C GLY A 11 33.10 -17.78 21.64
N GLY A 12 32.27 -18.76 21.96
CA GLY A 12 32.70 -20.13 22.23
C GLY A 12 31.51 -21.08 22.28
N LYS A 13 31.33 -21.88 21.22
CA LYS A 13 30.25 -22.88 21.12
C LYS A 13 30.64 -24.14 21.88
N ILE A 14 29.67 -24.73 22.59
CA ILE A 14 29.73 -26.13 23.02
C ILE A 14 28.34 -26.74 22.79
N THR A 15 28.19 -27.63 21.81
CA THR A 15 27.22 -28.73 21.88
C THR A 15 27.53 -29.82 20.86
N ARG A 16 27.28 -31.04 21.31
CA ARG A 16 27.83 -32.33 20.88
C ARG A 16 27.25 -32.86 19.57
N MET A 17 28.06 -33.72 18.94
CA MET A 17 27.80 -34.43 17.69
C MET A 17 26.53 -35.29 17.71
N GLY A 18 25.68 -35.08 16.71
CA GLY A 18 24.63 -35.99 16.24
C GLY A 18 24.47 -35.75 14.74
N GLY A 19 24.66 -36.79 13.93
CA GLY A 19 24.92 -36.68 12.49
C GLY A 19 23.77 -36.11 11.66
N LYS A 20 24.10 -35.15 10.80
CA LYS A 20 23.76 -35.05 9.36
C LYS A 20 24.38 -33.76 8.84
N LYS A 21 25.25 -33.85 7.83
CA LYS A 21 25.81 -32.69 7.13
C LYS A 21 24.68 -31.94 6.43
N ILE A 22 24.19 -30.88 7.04
CA ILE A 22 23.45 -29.83 6.36
C ILE A 22 24.43 -28.68 6.15
N LEU A 23 24.83 -28.45 4.89
CA LEU A 23 25.44 -27.20 4.46
C LEU A 23 24.40 -26.08 4.68
N ALA A 24 24.31 -25.58 5.91
CA ALA A 24 23.61 -24.34 6.18
C ALA A 24 24.54 -23.21 5.78
N PHE A 25 24.38 -22.73 4.54
CA PHE A 25 24.84 -21.40 4.16
C PHE A 25 24.15 -20.40 5.10
N ALA A 26 24.89 -19.93 6.11
CA ALA A 26 24.50 -18.79 6.89
C ALA A 26 24.49 -17.57 5.96
N LYS A 27 23.34 -17.32 5.31
CA LYS A 27 23.11 -16.04 4.64
C LYS A 27 22.91 -15.02 5.75
N GLY A 28 23.96 -14.24 5.95
CA GLY A 28 24.13 -13.32 7.06
C GLY A 28 22.92 -12.42 7.30
N ASN A 29 22.74 -12.14 8.58
CA ASN A 29 21.95 -11.04 9.08
C ASN A 29 22.46 -9.74 8.40
N LYS A 30 21.61 -9.09 7.62
CA LYS A 30 21.93 -7.79 7.00
C LYS A 30 20.75 -6.83 7.14
N GLY A 31 20.85 -6.00 8.18
CA GLY A 31 20.60 -4.56 8.10
C GLY A 31 19.15 -4.12 8.31
N GLY A 32 18.93 -3.42 9.42
CA GLY A 32 17.84 -2.47 9.58
C GLY A 32 18.00 -1.27 8.65
N GLY A 33 17.80 -1.49 7.35
CA GLY A 33 17.60 -0.41 6.38
C GLY A 33 16.15 0.06 6.49
N LYS A 34 15.93 1.37 6.62
CA LYS A 34 14.59 1.98 6.49
C LYS A 34 13.96 1.42 5.21
N ALA A 35 12.88 0.63 5.34
CA ALA A 35 12.20 0.06 4.18
C ALA A 35 11.79 1.20 3.25
N VAL A 36 12.31 1.20 2.02
CA VAL A 36 11.95 2.21 1.02
C VAL A 36 10.48 1.99 0.66
N LEU A 37 9.62 2.93 1.08
CA LEU A 37 8.21 2.88 0.74
C LEU A 37 8.06 2.98 -0.79
N SER A 38 7.38 2.00 -1.40
CA SER A 38 7.04 2.04 -2.81
C SER A 38 5.67 2.70 -3.02
N LYS A 39 5.45 3.35 -4.17
CA LYS A 39 4.14 3.94 -4.53
C LYS A 39 3.01 2.92 -4.39
N LYS A 40 3.25 1.70 -4.87
CA LYS A 40 2.29 0.58 -4.82
C LYS A 40 1.94 0.19 -3.38
N SER A 41 2.92 0.15 -2.48
CA SER A 41 2.67 -0.15 -1.06
C SER A 41 1.80 0.92 -0.40
N VAL A 42 2.10 2.20 -0.63
CA VAL A 42 1.29 3.32 -0.10
C VAL A 42 -0.16 3.24 -0.59
N PHE A 43 -0.39 3.00 -1.88
CA PHE A 43 -1.74 2.89 -2.43
C PHE A 43 -2.50 1.69 -1.88
N LYS A 44 -1.84 0.52 -1.74
CA LYS A 44 -2.44 -0.66 -1.14
C LYS A 44 -2.86 -0.43 0.30
N ASN A 45 -2.01 0.22 1.09
CA ASN A 45 -2.32 0.55 2.49
C ASN A 45 -3.52 1.51 2.59
N ALA A 46 -3.67 2.42 1.62
CA ALA A 46 -4.83 3.29 1.50
C ALA A 46 -6.04 2.65 0.79
N GLN A 47 -5.95 1.37 0.40
CA GLN A 47 -6.98 0.64 -0.37
C GLN A 47 -7.37 1.32 -1.69
N LEU A 48 -6.42 2.06 -2.30
CA LEU A 48 -6.61 2.72 -3.59
C LEU A 48 -6.38 1.72 -4.74
N PRO A 49 -7.19 1.74 -5.81
CA PRO A 49 -7.09 0.79 -6.90
C PRO A 49 -5.77 0.98 -7.66
N THR A 50 -4.95 -0.07 -7.69
CA THR A 50 -3.67 -0.10 -8.43
C THR A 50 -3.75 -0.88 -9.75
N SER A 51 -4.90 -1.47 -10.04
CA SER A 51 -5.24 -2.25 -11.23
C SER A 51 -6.59 -1.81 -11.81
N GLY A 52 -7.02 -2.45 -12.90
CA GLY A 52 -8.29 -2.15 -13.55
C GLY A 52 -8.23 -0.93 -14.46
N LYS A 53 -9.40 -0.55 -14.99
CA LYS A 53 -9.54 0.56 -15.94
C LYS A 53 -9.44 1.91 -15.23
N ILE A 54 -9.95 2.02 -13.99
CA ILE A 54 -9.94 3.25 -13.20
C ILE A 54 -8.97 3.11 -12.02
N ARG A 55 -7.69 3.43 -12.25
CA ARG A 55 -6.62 3.41 -11.23
C ARG A 55 -6.49 4.74 -10.51
N TYR A 56 -5.99 4.72 -9.28
CA TYR A 56 -5.47 5.93 -8.63
C TYR A 56 -4.11 6.29 -9.22
N VAL A 57 -3.93 7.57 -9.57
CA VAL A 57 -2.66 8.10 -10.06
C VAL A 57 -2.43 9.43 -9.34
N PRO A 58 -1.42 9.57 -8.47
CA PRO A 58 -1.13 10.83 -7.80
C PRO A 58 -0.50 11.83 -8.78
N SER A 59 -0.35 13.09 -8.37
CA SER A 59 0.41 14.09 -9.13
C SER A 59 1.82 13.58 -9.48
N SER A 60 2.38 14.06 -10.58
CA SER A 60 3.73 13.69 -11.03
C SER A 60 4.82 14.03 -10.01
N SER A 61 4.61 15.10 -9.23
CA SER A 61 5.52 15.56 -8.18
C SER A 61 5.45 14.75 -6.87
N TRP A 62 4.46 13.88 -6.70
CA TRP A 62 4.29 13.12 -5.46
C TRP A 62 5.27 11.95 -5.35
N THR A 63 5.86 11.79 -4.16
CA THR A 63 6.75 10.67 -3.80
C THR A 63 6.19 9.85 -2.62
N PRO A 64 6.52 8.55 -2.51
CA PRO A 64 6.02 7.69 -1.42
C PRO A 64 6.33 8.13 0.01
N SER A 65 7.33 8.99 0.19
CA SER A 65 7.68 9.56 1.49
C SER A 65 6.74 10.68 1.94
N GLN A 66 5.91 11.20 1.03
CA GLN A 66 4.92 12.23 1.31
C GLN A 66 3.57 11.60 1.67
N PRO A 67 2.76 12.25 2.52
CA PRO A 67 1.37 11.85 2.68
C PRO A 67 0.64 11.91 1.33
N LEU A 68 -0.34 11.02 1.13
CA LEU A 68 -1.21 11.09 -0.04
C LEU A 68 -2.02 12.40 0.00
N PRO A 69 -2.13 13.13 -1.13
CA PRO A 69 -2.85 14.40 -1.17
C PRO A 69 -4.34 14.17 -0.87
N LYS A 70 -4.90 15.00 0.00
CA LYS A 70 -6.30 14.92 0.43
C LYS A 70 -6.97 16.30 0.42
N ILE A 71 -8.27 16.29 0.15
CA ILE A 71 -9.17 17.43 0.37
C ILE A 71 -10.51 16.91 0.85
N ASN A 72 -11.11 17.55 1.85
CA ASN A 72 -12.43 17.20 2.39
C ASN A 72 -12.58 15.69 2.70
N GLY A 73 -11.54 15.10 3.29
CA GLY A 73 -11.48 13.68 3.65
C GLY A 73 -11.25 12.69 2.50
N GLY A 74 -11.24 13.13 1.24
CA GLY A 74 -11.01 12.29 0.06
C GLY A 74 -9.60 12.41 -0.52
N TYR A 75 -9.15 11.40 -1.25
CA TYR A 75 -7.84 11.41 -1.94
C TYR A 75 -7.92 12.09 -3.29
N ILE A 76 -6.96 12.98 -3.59
CA ILE A 76 -6.91 13.71 -4.85
C ILE A 76 -6.02 12.94 -5.84
N ASP A 77 -6.48 12.75 -7.07
CA ASP A 77 -5.65 12.20 -8.15
C ASP A 77 -5.05 13.29 -9.05
N LYS A 78 -4.19 12.92 -9.99
CA LYS A 78 -3.49 13.86 -10.89
C LYS A 78 -4.40 14.72 -11.76
N PHE A 79 -5.66 14.32 -11.91
CA PHE A 79 -6.66 15.04 -12.70
C PHE A 79 -7.53 15.95 -11.81
N GLY A 80 -7.28 15.96 -10.50
CA GLY A 80 -8.05 16.72 -9.53
C GLY A 80 -9.35 16.02 -9.09
N ASN A 81 -9.58 14.76 -9.45
CA ASN A 81 -10.74 14.04 -8.93
C ASN A 81 -10.54 13.71 -7.46
N VAL A 82 -11.63 13.71 -6.68
CA VAL A 82 -11.59 13.43 -5.24
C VAL A 82 -12.26 12.08 -4.97
N ARG A 83 -11.51 11.15 -4.38
CA ARG A 83 -12.00 9.81 -4.05
C ARG A 83 -12.43 9.75 -2.59
N LYS A 84 -13.71 9.55 -2.34
CA LYS A 84 -14.29 9.35 -1.01
C LYS A 84 -14.68 7.89 -0.83
N LYS A 85 -14.61 7.37 0.40
CA LYS A 85 -15.17 6.05 0.69
C LYS A 85 -16.70 6.17 0.66
N GLY A 86 -17.35 5.40 -0.19
CA GLY A 86 -18.80 5.27 -0.28
C GLY A 86 -19.27 3.88 0.17
N PRO A 87 -20.60 3.63 0.21
CA PRO A 87 -21.13 2.30 0.48
C PRO A 87 -20.71 1.31 -0.62
N SER A 88 -20.52 0.03 -0.25
CA SER A 88 -20.24 -1.02 -1.22
C SER A 88 -21.52 -1.57 -1.83
N ARG A 89 -21.52 -1.79 -3.15
CA ARG A 89 -22.48 -2.64 -3.87
C ARG A 89 -21.78 -3.84 -4.53
N THR A 90 -20.45 -3.88 -4.43
CA THR A 90 -19.60 -4.93 -4.99
C THR A 90 -19.45 -6.07 -3.99
N LYS A 91 -19.93 -7.27 -4.36
CA LYS A 91 -19.87 -8.46 -3.52
C LYS A 91 -18.44 -8.74 -3.04
N GLY A 92 -18.28 -8.88 -1.72
CA GLY A 92 -16.99 -9.20 -1.09
C GLY A 92 -16.04 -8.01 -0.89
N GLN A 93 -16.44 -6.78 -1.23
CA GLN A 93 -15.66 -5.58 -0.95
C GLN A 93 -16.36 -4.74 0.12
N SER A 94 -15.59 -4.18 1.06
CA SER A 94 -16.15 -3.44 2.20
C SER A 94 -16.66 -2.04 1.86
N PHE A 95 -16.19 -1.46 0.75
CA PHE A 95 -16.62 -0.15 0.26
C PHE A 95 -16.32 -0.02 -1.23
N GLU A 96 -16.86 1.03 -1.85
CA GLU A 96 -16.48 1.51 -3.18
C GLU A 96 -15.91 2.93 -3.07
N TRP A 97 -14.99 3.28 -3.96
CA TRP A 97 -14.57 4.67 -4.13
C TRP A 97 -15.66 5.43 -4.87
N ASP A 98 -16.24 6.42 -4.22
CA ASP A 98 -17.04 7.46 -4.85
C ASP A 98 -16.08 8.55 -5.38
N VAL A 99 -15.80 8.49 -6.67
CA VAL A 99 -14.86 9.37 -7.37
C VAL A 99 -15.61 10.58 -7.90
N GLN A 100 -15.50 11.68 -7.17
CA GLN A 100 -16.06 12.97 -7.53
C GLN A 100 -15.22 13.59 -8.66
N LEU A 101 -15.83 13.81 -9.83
CA LEU A 101 -15.11 14.22 -11.04
C LEU A 101 -14.82 15.74 -11.03
N SER A 102 -13.56 16.08 -11.29
CA SER A 102 -13.16 17.46 -11.60
C SER A 102 -13.63 17.88 -12.99
N LYS A 103 -13.41 19.14 -13.41
CA LYS A 103 -13.65 19.57 -14.80
C LYS A 103 -12.94 18.64 -15.81
N THR A 104 -11.67 18.32 -15.56
CA THR A 104 -10.89 17.38 -16.39
C THR A 104 -11.46 15.97 -16.32
N GLY A 105 -11.84 15.50 -15.12
CA GLY A 105 -12.46 14.19 -14.94
C GLY A 105 -13.78 14.05 -15.71
N LYS A 106 -14.63 15.08 -15.70
CA LYS A 106 -15.89 15.11 -16.46
C LYS A 106 -15.64 15.04 -17.96
N ASN A 107 -14.67 15.80 -18.47
CA ASN A 107 -14.32 15.76 -19.89
C ASN A 107 -13.80 14.38 -20.34
N GLN A 108 -13.04 13.68 -19.49
CA GLN A 108 -12.41 12.40 -19.84
C GLN A 108 -13.29 11.18 -19.55
N LEU A 109 -14.04 11.21 -18.44
CA LEU A 109 -14.74 10.05 -17.87
C LEU A 109 -16.23 10.32 -17.64
N GLY A 110 -16.72 11.53 -17.89
CA GLY A 110 -18.12 11.90 -17.63
C GLY A 110 -19.11 11.03 -18.41
N HIS A 111 -18.75 10.55 -19.60
CA HIS A 111 -19.55 9.62 -20.39
C HIS A 111 -19.69 8.22 -19.74
N LEU A 112 -18.83 7.89 -18.77
CA LEU A 112 -18.91 6.66 -17.97
C LEU A 112 -19.74 6.87 -16.70
N SER A 113 -20.09 8.12 -16.38
CA SER A 113 -20.88 8.49 -15.20
C SER A 113 -22.36 8.50 -15.56
N ARG A 114 -23.20 8.09 -14.61
CA ARG A 114 -24.65 8.08 -14.82
C ARG A 114 -25.25 9.49 -14.84
N ASP A 115 -24.67 10.41 -14.09
CA ASP A 115 -25.14 11.81 -13.96
C ASP A 115 -24.09 12.83 -14.43
N GLY A 116 -22.95 12.36 -14.93
CA GLY A 116 -21.82 13.20 -15.36
C GLY A 116 -21.01 13.82 -14.21
N SER A 117 -21.30 13.50 -12.94
CA SER A 117 -20.70 14.16 -11.78
C SER A 117 -19.71 13.27 -11.02
N HIS A 118 -19.98 11.97 -10.93
CA HIS A 118 -19.17 11.05 -10.15
C HIS A 118 -19.17 9.62 -10.71
N LEU A 119 -18.21 8.80 -10.28
CA LEU A 119 -18.13 7.37 -10.59
C LEU A 119 -17.98 6.57 -9.30
N ASN A 120 -18.78 5.50 -9.17
CA ASN A 120 -18.50 4.47 -8.18
C ASN A 120 -17.51 3.46 -8.75
N VAL A 121 -16.41 3.25 -8.02
CA VAL A 121 -15.27 2.44 -8.47
C VAL A 121 -14.91 1.43 -7.39
N SER A 122 -14.87 0.16 -7.75
CA SER A 122 -14.46 -0.93 -6.87
C SER A 122 -12.98 -0.84 -6.46
N LEU A 123 -12.56 -1.61 -5.44
CA LEU A 123 -11.17 -1.67 -4.99
C LEU A 123 -10.21 -2.26 -6.04
N ASP A 124 -10.72 -2.97 -7.03
CA ASP A 124 -10.00 -3.48 -8.19
C ASP A 124 -10.07 -2.58 -9.44
N GLY A 125 -10.68 -1.38 -9.32
CA GLY A 125 -10.65 -0.35 -10.37
C GLY A 125 -11.67 -0.53 -11.49
N LYS A 126 -12.82 -1.15 -11.19
CA LYS A 126 -13.96 -1.31 -12.12
C LYS A 126 -15.05 -0.32 -11.75
N ILE A 127 -15.78 0.17 -12.74
CA ILE A 127 -17.00 0.96 -12.51
C ILE A 127 -18.12 0.01 -12.07
N THR A 128 -18.88 0.39 -11.04
CA THR A 128 -19.80 -0.53 -10.34
C THR A 128 -21.27 -0.18 -10.48
N HIS A 129 -21.59 1.04 -10.90
CA HIS A 129 -22.98 1.41 -11.20
C HIS A 129 -23.38 0.89 -12.58
N LYS A 130 -24.68 0.65 -12.73
CA LYS A 130 -25.33 0.24 -13.98
C LYS A 130 -25.95 1.45 -14.68
#